data_AF-A0A7W3X2X2-F1
#
_entry.id   AF-A0A7W3X2X2-F1
#
_cell.length_a   1.000
_cell.length_b   1.000
_cell.length_c   1.000
_cell.angle_alpha   90.00
_cell.angle_beta   90.00
_cell.angle_gamma   90.00
#
_symmetry.space_group_name_H-M   'P 1'
#
loop_
_entity.id
_entity.type
_entity.pdbx_description
1 polymer ?
#
loop_
_entity_poly.entity_id
_entity_poly.type
_entity_poly.pdbx_seq_one_letter_code
_entity_poly.pdbx_strand_id
1 'polypeptide(L)'
;MKKFLSVAAVLSTSLFASQASAASMECYVDTQAYDQYTSGHCFALVYGARSATAVFRIAGANKPISSVIWGDKAASCGTSGTSCSFTIRPFVSNKASATILYQDGTWATASATASFEDGR
;
A
#
# COMPACT_ATOMS: atom_id res chain seq x y z
N MET A 1 -15.11 13.08 66.32
CA MET A 1 -15.64 13.30 64.95
C MET A 1 -14.51 13.08 63.95
N LYS A 2 -14.51 11.95 63.22
CA LYS A 2 -13.48 11.60 62.22
C LYS A 2 -13.94 12.10 60.85
N LYS A 3 -13.21 13.04 60.27
CA LYS A 3 -13.52 13.63 58.95
C LYS A 3 -12.91 12.73 57.86
N PHE A 4 -13.77 12.08 57.09
CA PHE A 4 -13.39 11.38 55.86
C PHE A 4 -13.30 12.42 54.74
N LEU A 5 -12.10 12.59 54.16
CA LEU A 5 -11.90 13.43 52.99
C LEU A 5 -11.75 12.53 51.76
N SER A 6 -12.84 12.53 50.99
CA SER A 6 -12.89 12.65 49.52
C SER A 6 -11.97 11.76 48.68
N VAL A 7 -12.56 10.70 48.15
CA VAL A 7 -12.06 9.88 47.05
C VAL A 7 -11.85 10.77 45.81
N ALA A 8 -10.61 10.89 45.36
CA ALA A 8 -10.27 11.51 44.09
C ALA A 8 -10.66 10.55 42.95
N ALA A 9 -11.66 10.95 42.16
CA ALA A 9 -12.02 10.28 40.92
C ALA A 9 -10.90 10.54 39.88
N VAL A 10 -10.03 9.54 39.68
CA VAL A 10 -9.07 9.53 38.58
C VAL A 10 -9.86 9.30 37.30
N LEU A 11 -9.97 10.35 36.48
CA LEU A 11 -10.52 10.29 35.13
C LEU A 11 -9.64 9.36 34.29
N SER A 12 -10.12 8.14 34.08
CA SER A 12 -9.60 7.19 33.10
C SER A 12 -9.93 7.70 31.71
N THR A 13 -9.08 8.55 31.15
CA THR A 13 -9.09 8.87 29.72
C THR A 13 -8.65 7.61 28.96
N SER A 14 -9.63 6.80 28.56
CA SER A 14 -9.45 5.77 27.55
C SER A 14 -9.01 6.46 26.25
N LEU A 15 -7.71 6.47 26.01
CA LEU A 15 -7.14 6.76 24.70
C LEU A 15 -7.68 5.68 23.76
N PHE A 16 -8.74 6.01 23.03
CA PHE A 16 -9.14 5.24 21.87
C PHE A 16 -8.00 5.35 20.88
N ALA A 17 -7.05 4.42 20.94
CA ALA A 17 -6.16 4.15 19.84
C ALA A 17 -7.04 3.66 18.69
N SER A 18 -7.58 4.59 17.89
CA SER A 18 -8.19 4.27 16.63
C SER A 18 -7.13 3.50 15.85
N GLN A 19 -7.36 2.22 15.62
CA GLN A 19 -6.48 1.43 14.77
C GLN A 19 -6.53 2.08 13.39
N ALA A 20 -5.51 2.90 13.08
CA ALA A 20 -5.35 3.46 11.76
C ALA A 20 -5.13 2.28 10.83
N SER A 21 -6.18 1.86 10.10
CA SER A 21 -6.02 0.94 8.99
C SER A 21 -5.02 1.59 8.04
N ALA A 22 -3.79 1.08 8.04
CA ALA A 22 -2.74 1.59 7.18
C ALA A 22 -3.13 1.29 5.74
N ALA A 23 -3.09 2.30 4.87
CA ALA A 23 -3.25 2.05 3.45
C ALA A 23 -2.21 1.02 2.99
N SER A 24 -2.66 0.05 2.22
CA SER A 24 -1.84 -1.01 1.64
C SER A 24 -1.59 -0.75 0.17
N MET A 25 -0.65 -1.51 -0.39
CA MET A 25 -0.42 -1.53 -1.83
C MET A 25 -0.71 -2.92 -2.34
N GLU A 26 -1.56 -2.99 -3.37
CA GLU A 26 -1.86 -4.21 -4.10
C GLU A 26 -1.22 -4.15 -5.47
N CYS A 27 -0.88 -5.31 -6.01
CA CYS A 27 -0.40 -5.41 -7.37
C CYS A 27 -0.88 -6.67 -8.09
N TYR A 28 -0.77 -6.64 -9.41
CA TYR A 28 -0.81 -7.83 -10.26
C TYR A 28 0.20 -7.67 -11.39
N VAL A 29 0.55 -8.80 -12.02
CA VAL A 29 1.29 -8.81 -13.29
C VAL A 29 0.29 -9.11 -14.38
N ASP A 30 0.20 -8.22 -15.36
CA ASP A 30 -0.71 -8.32 -16.50
C ASP A 30 -0.35 -9.55 -17.35
N THR A 31 -1.29 -10.48 -17.45
CA THR A 31 -1.16 -11.73 -18.19
C THR A 31 -2.26 -11.88 -19.25
N GLN A 32 -2.23 -12.95 -20.05
CA GLN A 32 -3.36 -13.31 -20.92
C GLN A 32 -4.57 -13.85 -20.13
N ALA A 33 -4.43 -14.09 -18.83
CA ALA A 33 -5.50 -14.59 -17.97
C ALA A 33 -6.18 -13.42 -17.22
N TYR A 34 -7.19 -13.75 -16.41
CA TYR A 34 -7.83 -12.78 -15.53
C TYR A 34 -6.95 -12.51 -14.30
N ASP A 35 -6.38 -11.31 -14.21
CA ASP A 35 -5.46 -10.97 -13.14
C ASP A 35 -6.18 -10.48 -11.88
N GLN A 36 -5.66 -10.85 -10.72
CA GLN A 36 -6.19 -10.47 -9.42
C GLN A 36 -5.18 -9.65 -8.63
N TYR A 37 -5.65 -8.52 -8.10
CA TYR A 37 -4.87 -7.71 -7.19
C TYR A 37 -4.55 -8.52 -5.92
N THR A 38 -3.26 -8.60 -5.62
CA THR A 38 -2.75 -9.25 -4.41
C THR A 38 -2.00 -8.22 -3.56
N SER A 39 -2.23 -8.24 -2.25
CA SER A 39 -1.59 -7.28 -1.34
C SER A 39 -0.11 -7.62 -1.12
N GLY A 40 0.76 -6.61 -1.21
CA GLY A 40 2.18 -6.67 -0.84
C GLY A 40 3.10 -7.43 -1.80
N HIS A 41 2.64 -8.50 -2.44
CA HIS A 41 3.42 -9.25 -3.42
C HIS A 41 2.53 -9.84 -4.51
N CYS A 42 2.93 -9.70 -5.76
CA CYS A 42 2.28 -10.32 -6.91
C CYS A 42 3.30 -11.04 -7.78
N PHE A 43 2.90 -12.22 -8.24
CA PHE A 43 3.71 -13.09 -9.05
C PHE A 43 2.88 -13.67 -10.19
N ALA A 44 3.49 -13.83 -11.36
CA ALA A 44 2.90 -14.56 -12.47
C ALA A 44 3.95 -15.42 -13.20
N LEU A 45 3.47 -16.48 -13.84
CA LEU A 45 4.23 -17.24 -14.82
C LEU A 45 3.67 -16.90 -16.20
N VAL A 46 4.48 -16.26 -17.05
CA VAL A 46 4.08 -15.78 -18.38
C VAL A 46 4.97 -16.46 -19.43
N TYR A 47 4.60 -17.67 -19.84
CA TYR A 47 5.40 -18.52 -20.72
C TYR A 47 5.87 -17.79 -21.99
N GLY A 48 7.18 -17.78 -22.20
CA GLY A 48 7.83 -17.19 -23.38
C GLY A 48 7.86 -15.66 -23.42
N ALA A 49 7.33 -14.96 -22.40
CA ALA A 49 7.32 -13.50 -22.39
C ALA A 49 8.68 -12.89 -22.04
N ARG A 50 9.09 -11.87 -22.79
CA ARG A 50 10.31 -11.08 -22.51
C ARG A 50 10.07 -9.90 -21.59
N SER A 51 8.80 -9.53 -21.43
CA SER A 51 8.33 -8.44 -20.58
C SER A 51 6.87 -8.66 -20.22
N ALA A 52 6.46 -8.12 -19.08
CA ALA A 52 5.06 -8.04 -18.66
C ALA A 52 4.80 -6.64 -18.07
N THR A 53 3.53 -6.25 -17.91
CA THR A 53 3.17 -5.01 -17.23
C THR A 53 2.86 -5.33 -15.77
N ALA A 54 3.53 -4.68 -14.82
CA ALA A 54 3.11 -4.73 -13.43
C ALA A 54 2.18 -3.55 -13.15
N VAL A 55 1.06 -3.81 -12.49
CA VAL A 55 0.08 -2.79 -12.11
C VAL A 55 -0.02 -2.76 -10.60
N PHE A 56 0.18 -1.59 -10.01
CA PHE A 56 0.13 -1.32 -8.59
C PHE A 56 -1.01 -0.35 -8.29
N ARG A 57 -1.67 -0.52 -7.15
CA ARG A 57 -2.66 0.44 -6.64
C ARG A 57 -2.60 0.59 -5.13
N ILE A 58 -3.03 1.76 -4.65
CA ILE A 58 -3.30 1.99 -3.24
C ILE A 58 -4.66 1.37 -2.90
N ALA A 59 -4.70 0.58 -1.82
CA ALA A 59 -5.88 -0.08 -1.32
C ALA A 59 -6.02 0.15 0.20
N GLY A 60 -7.20 -0.16 0.75
CA GLY A 60 -7.44 -0.09 2.20
C GLY A 60 -7.36 1.31 2.83
N ALA A 61 -7.29 2.37 2.02
CA ALA A 61 -7.31 3.75 2.54
C ALA A 61 -8.68 4.06 3.15
N ASN A 62 -8.69 4.33 4.46
CA ASN A 62 -9.89 4.69 5.23
C ASN A 62 -10.08 6.22 5.36
N LYS A 63 -9.18 6.99 4.74
CA LYS A 63 -9.17 8.46 4.74
C LYS A 63 -9.13 8.98 3.30
N PRO A 64 -9.74 10.15 3.02
CA PRO A 64 -9.61 10.79 1.71
C PRO A 64 -8.15 11.07 1.36
N ILE A 65 -7.71 10.54 0.22
CA ILE A 65 -6.35 10.75 -0.30
C ILE A 65 -6.30 12.13 -0.97
N SER A 66 -5.32 12.93 -0.57
CA SER A 66 -4.98 14.20 -1.22
C SER A 66 -4.04 13.96 -2.41
N SER A 67 -2.96 13.21 -2.21
CA SER A 67 -2.02 12.86 -3.27
C SER A 67 -1.25 11.58 -2.95
N VAL A 68 -0.76 10.91 -3.97
CA VAL A 68 0.16 9.77 -3.85
C VAL A 68 1.46 10.13 -4.53
N ILE A 69 2.57 9.95 -3.83
CA ILE A 69 3.94 10.17 -4.32
C ILE A 69 4.58 8.81 -4.53
N TRP A 70 4.78 8.42 -5.79
CA TRP A 70 5.35 7.12 -6.13
C TRP A 70 6.88 7.11 -6.05
N GLY A 71 7.43 5.98 -5.61
CA GLY A 71 8.87 5.76 -5.42
C GLY A 71 9.33 4.39 -5.91
N ASP A 72 10.62 4.09 -5.70
CA ASP A 72 11.30 2.89 -6.22
C ASP A 72 11.09 2.72 -7.74
N LYS A 73 10.75 1.52 -8.22
CA LYS A 73 10.49 1.28 -9.65
C LYS A 73 9.26 2.02 -10.17
N ALA A 74 8.37 2.46 -9.28
CA ALA A 74 7.19 3.25 -9.61
C ALA A 74 7.47 4.77 -9.68
N ALA A 75 8.70 5.24 -9.45
CA ALA A 75 9.02 6.67 -9.45
C ALA A 75 8.62 7.42 -10.74
N SER A 76 8.58 6.72 -11.88
CA SER A 76 8.12 7.29 -13.16
C SER A 76 6.65 7.71 -13.17
N CYS A 77 5.83 7.22 -12.24
CA CYS A 77 4.42 7.63 -12.09
C CYS A 77 4.26 8.97 -11.35
N GLY A 78 5.34 9.51 -10.78
CA GLY A 78 5.38 10.83 -10.15
C GLY A 78 4.35 10.98 -9.02
N THR A 79 3.58 12.06 -9.06
CA THR A 79 2.58 12.41 -8.04
C THR A 79 1.14 12.24 -8.51
N SER A 80 0.89 11.30 -9.43
CA SER A 80 -0.40 11.15 -10.11
C SER A 80 -1.11 9.84 -9.78
N GLY A 81 -2.44 9.93 -9.61
CA GLY A 81 -3.34 8.79 -9.44
C GLY A 81 -3.13 7.97 -8.16
N THR A 82 -4.01 7.00 -7.94
CA THR A 82 -3.88 5.97 -6.88
C THR A 82 -3.43 4.64 -7.46
N SER A 83 -3.01 4.62 -8.72
CA SER A 83 -2.50 3.45 -9.43
C SER A 83 -1.30 3.83 -10.29
N CYS A 84 -0.36 2.91 -10.44
CA CYS A 84 0.85 3.07 -11.23
C CYS A 84 1.14 1.76 -11.95
N SER A 85 1.53 1.83 -13.22
CA SER A 85 1.94 0.64 -13.96
C SER A 85 3.24 0.89 -14.72
N PHE A 86 4.04 -0.16 -14.85
CA PHE A 86 5.28 -0.12 -15.61
C PHE A 86 5.69 -1.50 -16.10
N THR A 87 6.51 -1.52 -17.16
CA THR A 87 7.01 -2.75 -17.75
C THR A 87 8.10 -3.38 -16.86
N ILE A 88 7.98 -4.67 -16.59
CA ILE A 88 8.94 -5.49 -15.86
C ILE A 88 9.57 -6.56 -16.75
N ARG A 89 10.72 -7.10 -16.31
CA ARG A 89 11.46 -8.18 -16.98
C ARG A 89 11.39 -9.48 -16.17
N PRO A 90 11.50 -10.66 -16.82
CA PRO A 90 11.40 -11.93 -16.12
C PRO A 90 12.58 -12.11 -15.16
N PHE A 91 12.35 -12.84 -14.07
CA PHE A 91 13.33 -13.13 -13.02
C PHE A 91 13.89 -11.88 -12.30
N VAL A 92 13.18 -10.75 -12.37
CA VAL A 92 13.54 -9.52 -11.68
C VAL A 92 12.46 -9.15 -10.68
N SER A 93 12.88 -8.88 -9.44
CA SER A 93 12.01 -8.33 -8.40
C SER A 93 11.88 -6.82 -8.57
N ASN A 94 10.64 -6.33 -8.70
CA ASN A 94 10.34 -4.93 -8.92
C ASN A 94 9.48 -4.40 -7.78
N LYS A 95 10.15 -3.75 -6.81
CA LYS A 95 9.49 -3.05 -5.72
C LYS A 95 8.93 -1.71 -6.18
N ALA A 96 7.67 -1.46 -5.89
CA ALA A 96 7.04 -0.15 -5.93
C ALA A 96 6.77 0.33 -4.51
N SER A 97 6.95 1.63 -4.27
CA SER A 97 6.55 2.28 -3.02
C SER A 97 5.72 3.53 -3.30
N ALA A 98 4.97 3.93 -2.28
CA ALA A 98 4.17 5.13 -2.32
C ALA A 98 4.11 5.80 -0.94
N THR A 99 4.19 7.12 -0.94
CA THR A 99 3.80 7.96 0.20
C THR A 99 2.44 8.56 -0.10
N ILE A 100 1.47 8.30 0.77
CA ILE A 100 0.06 8.66 0.61
C ILE A 100 -0.21 9.82 1.56
N LEU A 101 -0.47 11.00 1.00
CA LEU A 101 -0.86 12.18 1.77
C LEU A 101 -2.37 12.24 1.85
N TYR A 102 -2.91 12.33 3.06
CA TYR A 102 -4.36 12.46 3.30
C TYR A 102 -4.78 13.92 3.42
N GLN A 103 -6.06 14.19 3.20
CA GLN A 103 -6.61 15.55 3.32
C GLN A 103 -6.58 16.11 4.74
N ASP A 104 -6.49 15.25 5.76
CA ASP A 104 -6.36 15.65 7.17
C ASP A 104 -4.91 16.02 7.58
N GLY A 105 -3.98 16.04 6.63
CA GLY A 105 -2.56 16.33 6.85
C GLY A 105 -1.74 15.16 7.39
N THR A 106 -2.37 14.00 7.66
CA THR A 106 -1.63 12.77 7.99
C THR A 106 -1.09 12.10 6.73
N TRP A 107 -0.14 11.19 6.90
CA TRP A 107 0.43 10.42 5.80
C TRP A 107 0.59 8.95 6.18
N ALA A 108 0.64 8.10 5.16
CA ALA A 108 0.99 6.69 5.28
C ALA A 108 1.98 6.31 4.18
N THR A 109 2.65 5.18 4.36
CA THR A 109 3.48 4.56 3.33
C THR A 109 2.98 3.18 3.01
N ALA A 110 3.09 2.80 1.75
CA ALA A 110 2.76 1.47 1.28
C ALA A 110 3.79 1.01 0.24
N SER A 111 3.99 -0.30 0.14
CA SER A 111 4.84 -0.88 -0.89
C SER A 111 4.37 -2.27 -1.26
N ALA A 112 4.58 -2.64 -2.52
CA ALA A 112 4.39 -4.00 -3.00
C ALA A 112 5.50 -4.36 -3.99
N THR A 113 5.67 -5.66 -4.22
CA THR A 113 6.68 -6.19 -5.13
C THR A 113 6.03 -7.04 -6.20
N ALA A 114 6.37 -6.76 -7.47
CA ALA A 114 5.95 -7.57 -8.60
C ALA A 114 7.15 -8.31 -9.21
N SER A 115 6.95 -9.57 -9.55
CA SER A 115 7.90 -10.38 -10.31
C SER A 115 7.17 -11.35 -11.22
N PHE A 116 7.83 -11.79 -12.28
CA PHE A 116 7.30 -12.85 -13.12
C PHE A 116 8.41 -13.74 -13.68
N GLU A 117 8.05 -14.94 -14.09
CA GLU A 117 8.92 -15.90 -14.75
C GLU A 117 8.38 -16.25 -16.14
N ASP A 118 9.24 -16.74 -17.03
CA ASP A 118 8.86 -17.04 -18.42
C ASP A 118 8.93 -18.53 -18.80
N GLY A 119 9.12 -19.40 -17.80
CA GLY A 119 9.09 -20.86 -17.96
C GLY A 119 10.32 -21.47 -18.65
N ARG A 120 11.44 -20.74 -18.74
CA ARG A 120 12.75 -21.22 -19.21
C ARG A 120 13.62 -21.78 -18.10
#